data_AF-A0AAV9XFK3-F1
#
_entry.id   AF-A0AAV9XFK3-F1
#
_cell.length_a   1.000
_cell.length_b   1.000
_cell.length_c   1.000
_cell.angle_alpha   90.00
_cell.angle_beta   90.00
_cell.angle_gamma   90.00
#
_symmetry.space_group_name_H-M   'P 1'
#
loop_
_entity.id
_entity.type
_entity.pdbx_description
1 polymer ?
#
loop_
_entity_poly.entity_id
_entity_poly.type
_entity_poly.pdbx_seq_one_letter_code
_entity_poly.pdbx_strand_id
1 'polypeptide(L)'
;MPPKRPSKATEEDSSNRRPREPTNAARDEPDNEQEERKLTIPPELLAKLLKNFMEDEGTKISGAATKTVGKYMHLFLTEAVYRAVSNRRDGDPWSRTNAGLMLEVEDLEKITPQLLLDF
;
A
#
# COMPACT_ATOMS: atom_id res chain seq x y z
N MET A 1 -55.93 61.69 -19.62
CA MET A 1 -56.73 60.84 -20.54
C MET A 1 -56.00 59.51 -20.72
N PRO A 2 -56.73 58.39 -20.87
CA PRO A 2 -56.75 57.31 -19.86
C PRO A 2 -56.30 55.95 -20.48
N PRO A 3 -56.77 54.76 -20.05
CA PRO A 3 -56.17 53.92 -18.99
C PRO A 3 -56.00 52.42 -19.39
N LYS A 4 -55.73 51.58 -18.37
CA LYS A 4 -56.13 50.15 -18.16
C LYS A 4 -55.07 49.03 -18.32
N ARG A 5 -54.53 48.62 -17.15
CA ARG A 5 -54.65 47.29 -16.46
C ARG A 5 -55.52 46.21 -17.15
N PRO A 6 -55.33 44.89 -16.92
CA PRO A 6 -55.28 44.23 -15.57
C PRO A 6 -54.22 43.10 -15.41
N SER A 7 -53.67 42.81 -14.23
CA SER A 7 -54.18 42.22 -12.96
C SER A 7 -54.30 40.68 -12.94
N LYS A 8 -53.48 40.02 -12.09
CA LYS A 8 -53.75 38.86 -11.17
C LYS A 8 -52.40 38.15 -10.89
N ALA A 9 -51.92 38.00 -9.64
CA ALA A 9 -52.32 37.00 -8.64
C ALA A 9 -52.30 35.58 -9.25
N THR A 10 -51.67 34.53 -8.72
CA THR A 10 -51.61 34.05 -7.33
C THR A 10 -50.73 32.79 -7.36
N GLU A 11 -49.93 32.59 -6.31
CA GLU A 11 -49.79 31.32 -5.56
C GLU A 11 -49.38 29.98 -6.23
N GLU A 12 -48.42 29.35 -5.54
CA GLU A 12 -48.39 27.93 -5.15
C GLU A 12 -48.02 26.86 -6.21
N ASP A 13 -46.89 26.21 -5.88
CA ASP A 13 -46.76 24.75 -5.80
C ASP A 13 -46.32 23.94 -7.05
N SER A 14 -45.62 22.86 -6.70
CA SER A 14 -45.42 21.64 -7.45
C SER A 14 -44.23 21.57 -8.43
N SER A 15 -43.12 21.12 -7.82
CA SER A 15 -42.41 19.90 -8.22
C SER A 15 -41.83 19.82 -9.62
N ASN A 16 -40.51 20.02 -9.72
CA ASN A 16 -39.71 19.22 -10.65
C ASN A 16 -38.28 18.97 -10.12
N ARG A 17 -38.17 18.25 -8.99
CA ARG A 17 -36.93 17.55 -8.64
C ARG A 17 -36.73 16.45 -9.68
N ARG A 18 -35.90 16.69 -10.69
CA ARG A 18 -35.37 15.62 -11.53
C ARG A 18 -34.36 14.83 -10.68
N PRO A 19 -34.57 13.52 -10.41
CA PRO A 19 -33.54 12.69 -9.83
C PRO A 19 -32.43 12.55 -10.86
N ARG A 20 -31.23 13.04 -10.55
CA ARG A 20 -30.03 12.65 -11.31
C ARG A 20 -29.79 11.18 -10.99
N GLU A 21 -29.94 10.33 -12.01
CA GLU A 21 -29.54 8.93 -11.95
C GLU A 21 -28.08 8.85 -11.47
N PRO A 22 -27.75 7.94 -10.54
CA PRO A 22 -26.36 7.69 -10.21
C PRO A 22 -25.73 7.02 -11.43
N THR A 23 -24.88 7.76 -12.14
CA THR A 23 -23.90 7.17 -13.04
C THR A 23 -23.11 6.14 -12.21
N ASN A 24 -23.36 4.86 -12.46
CA ASN A 24 -22.48 3.77 -12.07
C ASN A 24 -21.12 4.01 -12.73
N ALA A 25 -20.31 4.87 -12.11
CA ALA A 25 -18.88 4.82 -12.25
C ALA A 25 -18.48 3.51 -11.58
N ALA A 26 -18.36 2.46 -12.40
CA ALA A 26 -17.62 1.27 -12.03
C ALA A 26 -16.28 1.79 -11.48
N ARG A 27 -16.13 1.70 -10.16
CA ARG A 27 -14.82 1.81 -9.54
C ARG A 27 -14.06 0.62 -10.09
N ASP A 28 -13.12 0.88 -11.00
CA ASP A 28 -11.93 0.04 -11.12
C ASP A 28 -11.22 0.13 -9.76
N GLU A 29 -11.71 -0.63 -8.78
CA GLU A 29 -10.92 -1.01 -7.62
C GLU A 29 -9.73 -1.78 -8.21
N PRO A 30 -8.48 -1.31 -8.05
CA PRO A 30 -7.34 -2.09 -8.50
C PRO A 30 -7.44 -3.46 -7.84
N ASP A 31 -7.21 -4.50 -8.64
CA ASP A 31 -7.21 -5.90 -8.20
C ASP A 31 -6.13 -6.08 -7.12
N ASN A 32 -6.51 -5.80 -5.89
CA ASN A 32 -5.63 -5.70 -4.72
C ASN A 32 -4.91 -7.04 -4.47
N GLU A 33 -5.52 -8.16 -4.87
CA GLU A 33 -4.92 -9.48 -4.78
C GLU A 33 -3.75 -9.68 -5.75
N GLN A 34 -3.76 -9.03 -6.93
CA GLN A 34 -2.65 -9.08 -7.87
C GLN A 34 -1.48 -8.19 -7.43
N GLU A 35 -1.76 -7.04 -6.82
CA GLU A 35 -0.73 -6.17 -6.25
C GLU A 35 -0.08 -6.79 -5.00
N GLU A 36 -0.87 -7.40 -4.11
CA GLU A 36 -0.35 -8.13 -2.95
C GLU A 36 0.55 -9.31 -3.36
N ARG A 37 0.19 -10.02 -4.44
CA ARG A 37 1.02 -11.09 -5.00
C ARG A 37 2.35 -10.58 -5.57
N LYS A 38 2.39 -9.35 -6.12
CA LYS A 38 3.64 -8.75 -6.61
C LYS A 38 4.61 -8.39 -5.48
N LEU A 39 4.09 -8.09 -4.29
CA LEU A 39 4.89 -7.64 -3.14
C LEU A 39 5.29 -8.79 -2.19
N THR A 40 4.76 -9.99 -2.40
CA THR A 40 4.98 -11.14 -1.50
C THR A 40 5.93 -12.16 -2.12
N ILE A 41 6.86 -12.68 -1.30
CA ILE A 41 7.78 -13.74 -1.75
C ILE A 41 6.98 -15.03 -2.03
N PRO A 42 7.14 -15.66 -3.21
CA PRO A 42 6.42 -16.89 -3.54
C PRO A 42 6.66 -18.01 -2.50
N PRO A 43 5.62 -18.67 -1.97
CA PRO A 43 5.78 -19.72 -0.96
C PRO A 43 6.69 -20.88 -1.38
N GLU A 44 6.64 -21.25 -2.66
CA GLU A 44 7.49 -22.31 -3.22
C GLU A 44 8.98 -21.92 -3.23
N LEU A 45 9.29 -20.64 -3.41
CA LEU A 45 10.66 -20.13 -3.33
C LEU A 45 11.16 -20.17 -1.89
N LEU A 46 10.34 -19.73 -0.93
CA LEU A 46 10.66 -19.79 0.49
C LEU A 46 10.91 -21.23 0.95
N ALA A 47 10.05 -22.17 0.54
CA ALA A 47 10.22 -23.58 0.88
C ALA A 47 11.56 -24.14 0.36
N LYS A 48 11.94 -23.80 -0.88
CA LYS A 48 13.23 -24.21 -1.46
C LYS A 48 14.42 -23.56 -0.75
N LEU A 49 14.36 -22.26 -0.47
CA LEU A 49 15.41 -21.56 0.26
C LEU A 49 15.62 -22.19 1.63
N LEU A 50 14.55 -22.38 2.40
CA LEU A 50 14.62 -23.01 3.72
C LEU A 50 15.22 -24.41 3.64
N LYS A 51 14.76 -25.26 2.71
CA LYS A 51 15.28 -26.61 2.50
C LYS A 51 16.80 -26.62 2.24
N ASN A 52 17.30 -25.67 1.45
CA ASN A 52 18.72 -25.59 1.09
C ASN A 52 19.64 -25.26 2.29
N PHE A 53 19.12 -24.63 3.34
CA PHE A 53 19.88 -24.29 4.55
C PHE A 53 19.65 -25.30 5.69
N MET A 54 18.88 -26.37 5.48
CA MET A 54 18.74 -27.45 6.47
C MET A 54 19.86 -28.46 6.30
N GLU A 55 20.46 -28.89 7.41
CA GLU A 55 21.50 -29.93 7.39
C GLU A 55 20.93 -31.33 7.09
N ASP A 56 19.73 -31.62 7.61
CA ASP A 56 19.06 -32.91 7.41
C ASP A 56 18.06 -32.84 6.24
N GLU A 57 18.32 -33.64 5.20
CA GLU A 57 17.44 -33.81 4.04
C GLU A 57 16.05 -34.34 4.41
N GLY A 58 15.90 -35.03 5.54
CA GLY A 58 14.63 -35.51 6.09
C GLY A 58 13.75 -34.40 6.64
N THR A 59 14.29 -33.21 6.90
CA THR A 59 13.56 -32.08 7.50
C THR A 59 12.40 -31.64 6.61
N LYS A 60 11.21 -31.57 7.21
CA LYS A 60 9.96 -31.12 6.56
C LYS A 60 9.43 -29.89 7.28
N ILE A 61 8.94 -28.93 6.50
CA ILE A 61 8.35 -27.70 6.98
C ILE A 61 6.87 -27.73 6.67
N SER A 62 6.02 -27.45 7.66
CA SER A 62 4.57 -27.42 7.45
C SER A 62 4.19 -26.22 6.58
N GLY A 63 3.10 -26.32 5.82
CA GLY A 63 2.62 -25.20 5.00
C GLY A 63 2.30 -23.95 5.82
N ALA A 64 1.84 -24.12 7.07
CA ALA A 64 1.64 -23.01 8.00
C ALA A 64 2.95 -22.33 8.39
N ALA A 65 4.01 -23.11 8.67
CA ALA A 65 5.33 -22.57 8.97
C ALA A 65 5.92 -21.81 7.76
N THR A 66 5.80 -22.34 6.55
CA THR A 66 6.25 -21.63 5.33
C THR A 66 5.54 -20.29 5.16
N LYS A 67 4.22 -20.23 5.43
CA LYS A 67 3.46 -18.98 5.40
C LYS A 67 3.94 -17.98 6.46
N THR A 68 4.23 -18.45 7.68
CA THR A 68 4.75 -17.61 8.77
C THR A 68 6.13 -17.06 8.42
N VAL A 69 7.02 -17.89 7.89
CA VAL A 69 8.34 -17.43 7.41
C VAL A 69 8.18 -16.40 6.29
N GLY A 70 7.20 -16.54 5.41
CA GLY A 70 6.91 -15.52 4.40
C GLY A 70 6.57 -14.16 4.99
N LYS A 71 5.75 -14.12 6.05
CA LYS A 71 5.46 -12.88 6.80
C LYS A 71 6.69 -12.34 7.51
N TYR A 72 7.50 -13.21 8.11
CA TYR A 72 8.76 -12.83 8.76
C TYR A 72 9.73 -12.18 7.77
N MET A 73 9.94 -12.79 6.61
CA MET A 73 10.81 -12.23 5.56
C MET A 73 10.27 -10.93 4.98
N HIS A 74 8.95 -10.82 4.81
CA HIS A 74 8.32 -9.56 4.43
C HIS A 74 8.63 -8.45 5.45
N LEU A 75 8.42 -8.72 6.74
CA LEU A 75 8.70 -7.77 7.81
C LEU A 75 10.19 -7.38 7.85
N PHE A 76 11.10 -8.36 7.73
CA PHE A 76 12.55 -8.11 7.67
C PHE A 76 12.94 -7.15 6.53
N LEU A 77 12.44 -7.40 5.32
CA LEU A 77 12.71 -6.55 4.15
C LEU A 77 12.10 -5.15 4.31
N THR A 78 10.87 -5.08 4.82
CA THR A 78 10.20 -3.82 5.08
C THR A 78 10.96 -2.99 6.12
N GLU A 79 11.39 -3.58 7.23
CA GLU A 79 12.20 -2.92 8.25
C GLU A 79 13.54 -2.44 7.70
N ALA A 80 14.23 -3.26 6.90
CA ALA A 80 15.49 -2.87 6.26
C ALA A 80 15.33 -1.60 5.42
N VAL A 81 14.28 -1.54 4.60
CA VAL A 81 13.98 -0.35 3.77
C VAL A 81 13.61 0.85 4.64
N TYR A 82 12.72 0.68 5.62
CA TYR A 82 12.32 1.79 6.50
C TYR A 82 13.49 2.38 7.29
N ARG A 83 14.38 1.53 7.81
CA ARG A 83 15.56 1.98 8.56
C ARG A 83 16.57 2.68 7.65
N ALA A 84 16.82 2.15 6.45
CA ALA A 84 17.70 2.79 5.48
C ALA A 84 17.16 4.18 5.05
N VAL A 85 15.85 4.28 4.79
CA VAL A 85 15.16 5.55 4.52
C VAL A 85 15.31 6.52 5.69
N SER A 86 15.06 6.07 6.92
CA SER A 86 15.18 6.93 8.10
C SER A 86 16.61 7.44 8.26
N ASN A 87 17.60 6.55 8.21
CA ASN A 87 19.00 6.87 8.32
C ASN A 87 19.45 7.93 7.30
N ARG A 88 18.98 7.83 6.04
CA ARG A 88 19.30 8.82 5.01
C ARG A 88 18.65 10.18 5.29
N ARG A 89 17.41 10.21 5.75
CA ARG A 89 16.69 11.47 6.09
C ARG A 89 17.33 12.19 7.28
N ASP A 90 17.86 11.44 8.24
CA ASP A 90 18.57 12.01 9.39
C ASP A 90 19.94 12.58 8.98
N GLY A 91 20.58 11.99 7.96
CA GLY A 91 21.87 12.43 7.42
C GLY A 91 21.80 13.55 6.38
N ASP A 92 20.68 13.72 5.67
CA ASP A 92 20.46 14.76 4.67
C ASP A 92 19.25 15.65 5.03
N PRO A 93 19.51 16.85 5.62
CA PRO A 93 18.46 17.78 6.04
C PRO A 93 17.56 18.28 4.90
N TRP A 94 17.99 18.16 3.64
CA TRP A 94 17.21 18.51 2.46
C TRP A 94 16.31 17.37 1.98
N SER A 95 16.60 16.13 2.40
CA SER A 95 15.81 14.94 2.10
C SER A 95 14.64 14.78 3.08
N ARG A 96 13.76 15.79 3.15
CA ARG A 96 12.60 15.75 4.06
C ARG A 96 11.41 14.99 3.50
N THR A 97 11.40 14.71 2.20
CA THR A 97 10.32 13.99 1.50
C THR A 97 10.90 12.79 0.77
N ASN A 98 10.06 11.79 0.50
CA ASN A 98 10.47 10.62 -0.28
C ASN A 98 10.62 10.93 -1.79
N ALA A 99 10.32 12.15 -2.22
CA ALA A 99 10.38 12.54 -3.62
C ALA A 99 11.84 12.72 -4.06
N GLY A 100 12.35 11.75 -4.82
CA GLY A 100 13.75 11.71 -5.26
C GLY A 100 14.71 11.11 -4.24
N LEU A 101 14.20 10.50 -3.16
CA LEU A 101 15.04 9.76 -2.21
C LEU A 101 15.56 8.49 -2.89
N MET A 102 16.87 8.45 -3.11
CA MET A 102 17.57 7.30 -3.67
C MET A 102 18.40 6.67 -2.55
N LEU A 103 18.17 5.40 -2.25
CA LEU A 103 18.97 4.67 -1.27
C LEU A 103 20.29 4.22 -1.89
N GLU A 104 21.38 4.41 -1.16
CA GLU A 104 22.71 3.92 -1.52
C GLU A 104 23.09 2.71 -0.65
N VAL A 105 24.16 2.02 -1.02
CA VAL A 105 24.60 0.81 -0.31
C VAL A 105 25.01 1.13 1.12
N GLU A 106 25.64 2.30 1.31
CA GLU A 106 26.10 2.84 2.57
C GLU A 106 24.95 3.06 3.56
N ASP A 107 23.73 3.37 3.08
CA ASP A 107 22.56 3.52 3.94
C ASP A 107 22.13 2.18 4.54
N LEU A 108 22.25 1.10 3.76
CA LEU A 108 21.96 -0.26 4.21
C LEU A 108 23.06 -0.78 5.15
N GLU A 109 24.33 -0.56 4.81
CA GLU A 109 25.48 -1.00 5.63
C GLU A 109 25.45 -0.39 7.03
N LYS A 110 25.09 0.90 7.16
CA LYS A 110 24.97 1.58 8.46
C LYS A 110 23.92 0.95 9.37
N ILE A 111 22.80 0.49 8.82
CA ILE A 111 21.71 -0.11 9.62
C ILE A 111 21.85 -1.62 9.81
N THR A 112 22.70 -2.28 9.01
CA THR A 112 22.87 -3.73 8.99
C THR A 112 23.21 -4.33 10.37
N PRO A 113 24.13 -3.77 11.18
CA PRO A 113 24.46 -4.36 12.48
C PRO A 113 23.25 -4.48 13.41
N GLN A 114 22.45 -3.42 13.54
CA GLN A 114 21.27 -3.45 14.40
C GLN A 114 20.14 -4.28 13.79
N LEU A 115 19.95 -4.21 12.46
CA LEU A 115 18.95 -5.03 11.78
C LEU A 115 19.19 -6.53 11.99
N LEU A 116 20.45 -6.98 11.97
CA LEU A 116 20.80 -8.39 12.22
C LEU A 116 20.72 -8.80 13.70
N LEU A 117 20.69 -7.85 14.64
CA LEU A 117 20.51 -8.16 16.07
C LEU A 117 19.04 -8.26 16.47
N ASP A 118 18.15 -7.60 15.72
CA ASP A 118 16.71 -7.62 15.98
C ASP A 118 16.00 -8.86 15.40
N PHE A 119 16.68 -9.63 14.54
CA PHE A 119 16.17 -10.79 13.79
C PHE A 119 17.09 -12.00 13.98
#